data_AF-A0A8J7W5N7-F1
#
_entry.id   AF-A0A8J7W5N7-F1
#
_cell.length_a   1.000
_cell.length_b   1.000
_cell.length_c   1.000
_cell.angle_alpha   90.00
_cell.angle_beta   90.00
_cell.angle_gamma   90.00
#
_symmetry.space_group_name_H-M   'P 1'
#
loop_
_entity.id
_entity.type
_entity.pdbx_description
1 polymer ?
#
loop_
_entity_poly.entity_id
_entity_poly.type
_entity_poly.pdbx_seq_one_letter_code
_entity_poly.pdbx_strand_id
1 'polypeptide(L)'
;MARYVPAIMDFFGTMRLNLHYIVLKDADYCKPADLLAQYCDGMNQILKTKKRGGITIRQEQADHTISMISESDDRFSFHFHFVFIPQSLEETIVAKSLEMNRSCIRGGTAGVSTDPHKALNDIARHLDLDDKEALIRHSVKEQWFSDEDWYTDLLSSIQQLNS
;
A
#
# COMPACT_ATOMS: atom_id res chain seq x y z
N MET A 1 1.20 9.23 16.37
CA MET A 1 2.34 9.19 15.42
C MET A 1 1.81 9.59 14.05
N ALA A 2 2.16 10.79 13.57
CA ALA A 2 1.82 11.24 12.22
C ALA A 2 3.00 10.90 11.29
N ARG A 3 3.00 9.69 10.72
CA ARG A 3 3.94 9.33 9.65
C ARG A 3 3.10 8.77 8.51
N TYR A 4 3.17 9.40 7.35
CA TYR A 4 2.59 8.97 6.08
C TYR A 4 1.10 9.23 5.83
N VAL A 5 0.65 10.45 6.08
CA VAL A 5 -0.25 11.03 5.07
C VAL A 5 0.66 11.35 3.89
N PRO A 6 0.40 10.85 2.66
CA PRO A 6 1.14 11.27 1.48
C PRO A 6 1.23 12.79 1.45
N ALA A 7 2.22 13.39 0.78
CA ALA A 7 2.25 14.83 0.60
C ALA A 7 1.08 15.27 -0.31
N ILE A 8 -0.15 15.20 0.21
CA ILE A 8 -1.41 15.65 -0.39
C ILE A 8 -1.27 17.13 -0.84
N MET A 9 -0.34 17.84 -0.21
CA MET A 9 0.07 19.21 -0.47
C MET A 9 0.62 19.47 -1.88
N ASP A 10 1.25 18.50 -2.56
CA ASP A 10 1.84 18.73 -3.89
C ASP A 10 0.79 18.70 -5.02
N PHE A 11 -0.45 18.35 -4.70
CA PHE A 11 -1.52 18.18 -5.69
C PHE A 11 -2.48 19.38 -5.78
N PHE A 12 -2.45 20.30 -4.81
CA PHE A 12 -3.23 21.53 -4.87
C PHE A 12 -2.53 22.56 -5.78
N GLY A 13 -2.77 22.41 -7.09
CA GLY A 13 -2.19 23.23 -8.16
C GLY A 13 -2.15 22.53 -9.52
N THR A 14 -2.51 21.25 -9.60
CA THR A 14 -2.58 20.52 -10.87
C THR A 14 -3.83 20.90 -11.66
N MET A 15 -3.70 21.15 -12.96
CA MET A 15 -4.83 21.39 -13.90
C MET A 15 -5.75 20.17 -14.10
N ARG A 16 -5.48 19.05 -13.44
CA ARG A 16 -6.26 17.82 -13.58
C ARG A 16 -7.47 17.85 -12.65
N LEU A 17 -8.62 17.62 -13.25
CA LEU A 17 -9.90 17.42 -12.60
C LEU A 17 -10.00 15.93 -12.26
N ASN A 18 -10.26 15.62 -11.00
CA ASN A 18 -10.44 14.26 -10.47
C ASN A 18 -9.20 13.34 -10.57
N LEU A 19 -8.50 13.12 -9.45
CA LEU A 19 -7.35 12.21 -9.35
C LEU A 19 -7.66 11.02 -8.45
N HIS A 20 -7.30 9.82 -8.93
CA HIS A 20 -7.42 8.59 -8.17
C HIS A 20 -6.04 8.02 -7.83
N TYR A 21 -5.88 7.57 -6.59
CA TYR A 21 -4.66 6.97 -6.07
C TYR A 21 -4.99 5.64 -5.44
N ILE A 22 -4.16 4.64 -5.72
CA ILE A 22 -4.18 3.36 -5.00
C ILE A 22 -3.10 3.43 -3.92
N VAL A 23 -3.51 3.16 -2.68
CA VAL A 23 -2.64 3.24 -1.50
C VAL A 23 -2.52 1.85 -0.90
N LEU A 24 -1.37 1.21 -1.09
CA LEU A 24 -1.06 -0.08 -0.49
C LEU A 24 -0.46 0.12 0.91
N LYS A 25 -1.03 -0.53 1.92
CA LYS A 25 -0.57 -0.42 3.33
C LYS A 25 -0.65 -1.74 4.08
N ASP A 26 0.38 -1.99 4.88
CA ASP A 26 0.34 -3.05 5.89
C ASP A 26 -0.68 -2.69 6.97
N ALA A 27 -1.54 -3.64 7.32
CA ALA A 27 -2.54 -3.48 8.35
C ALA A 27 -2.00 -3.89 9.73
N ASP A 28 -0.92 -4.67 9.79
CA ASP A 28 -0.33 -5.20 11.02
C ASP A 28 -1.39 -5.80 11.97
N TYR A 29 -2.29 -6.61 11.41
CA TYR A 29 -3.44 -7.23 12.11
C TYR A 29 -4.49 -6.24 12.66
N CYS A 30 -4.41 -4.95 12.33
CA CYS A 30 -5.45 -3.98 12.63
C CYS A 30 -6.61 -4.09 11.64
N LYS A 31 -7.81 -3.69 12.05
CA LYS A 31 -8.98 -3.72 11.17
C LYS A 31 -8.89 -2.59 10.13
N PRO A 32 -9.11 -2.86 8.84
CA PRO A 32 -9.13 -1.84 7.78
C PRO A 32 -10.00 -0.62 8.10
N ALA A 33 -11.19 -0.82 8.67
CA ALA A 33 -12.10 0.27 9.03
C ALA A 33 -11.49 1.24 10.06
N ASP A 34 -10.77 0.71 11.06
CA ASP A 34 -10.13 1.52 12.10
C ASP A 34 -8.94 2.31 11.53
N LEU A 35 -8.17 1.68 10.62
CA LEU A 35 -7.07 2.34 9.91
C LEU A 35 -7.60 3.46 9.01
N LEU A 36 -8.67 3.20 8.25
CA LEU A 36 -9.29 4.18 7.36
C LEU A 36 -9.81 5.39 8.13
N ALA A 37 -10.43 5.18 9.29
CA ALA A 37 -10.84 6.27 10.17
C ALA A 37 -9.63 7.12 10.64
N GLN A 38 -8.52 6.47 11.04
CA GLN A 38 -7.30 7.18 11.43
C GLN A 38 -6.69 8.00 10.28
N TYR A 39 -6.68 7.47 9.06
CA TYR A 39 -6.24 8.22 7.88
C TYR A 39 -7.15 9.42 7.61
N CYS A 40 -8.47 9.24 7.68
CA CYS A 40 -9.46 10.30 7.50
C CYS A 40 -9.26 11.42 8.53
N ASP A 41 -9.11 11.08 9.81
CA ASP A 41 -8.85 12.03 10.89
C ASP A 41 -7.53 12.78 10.68
N GLY A 42 -6.47 12.07 10.27
CA GLY A 42 -5.18 12.65 9.95
C GLY A 42 -5.25 13.66 8.80
N MET A 43 -5.94 13.31 7.72
CA MET A 43 -6.16 14.22 6.58
C MET A 43 -6.97 15.46 6.99
N ASN A 44 -8.05 15.27 7.77
CA ASN A 44 -8.86 16.37 8.30
C ASN A 44 -8.01 17.33 9.17
N GLN A 45 -7.15 16.78 10.03
CA GLN A 45 -6.29 17.57 10.88
C GLN A 45 -5.26 18.38 10.07
N ILE A 46 -4.73 17.81 8.99
CA ILE A 46 -3.82 18.52 8.07
C ILE A 46 -4.53 19.69 7.40
N LEU A 47 -5.74 19.48 6.86
CA LEU A 47 -6.53 20.55 6.24
C LEU A 47 -6.80 21.71 7.21
N LYS A 48 -7.23 21.39 8.44
CA LYS A 48 -7.45 22.37 9.50
C LYS A 48 -6.18 23.16 9.82
N THR A 49 -5.06 22.45 10.04
CA THR A 49 -3.77 23.07 10.38
C THR A 49 -3.26 23.99 9.26
N LYS A 50 -3.52 23.62 8.00
CA LYS A 50 -3.14 24.40 6.83
C LYS A 50 -4.15 25.49 6.45
N LYS A 51 -5.23 25.67 7.24
CA LYS A 51 -6.34 26.61 6.97
C LYS A 51 -6.93 26.45 5.57
N ARG A 52 -6.98 25.22 5.06
CA ARG A 52 -7.58 24.87 3.77
C ARG A 52 -9.07 24.61 3.97
N GLY A 53 -9.85 25.69 4.04
CA GLY A 53 -11.31 25.63 4.00
C GLY A 53 -11.81 25.27 2.59
N GLY A 54 -13.09 24.89 2.48
CA GLY A 54 -13.71 24.59 1.20
C GLY A 54 -13.35 23.22 0.61
N ILE A 55 -12.92 22.28 1.45
CA ILE A 55 -12.66 20.89 1.06
C ILE A 55 -13.41 19.99 2.03
N THR A 56 -14.29 19.15 1.51
CA THR A 56 -14.98 18.11 2.27
C THR A 56 -14.22 16.79 2.14
N ILE A 57 -14.01 16.10 3.26
CA ILE A 57 -13.52 14.71 3.27
C ILE A 57 -14.71 13.77 3.43
N ARG A 58 -14.78 12.75 2.57
CA ARG A 58 -15.74 11.65 2.66
C ARG A 58 -15.00 10.33 2.78
N GLN A 59 -15.55 9.41 3.58
CA GLN A 59 -15.03 8.06 3.74
C GLN A 59 -16.11 7.09 3.27
N GLU A 60 -15.74 6.20 2.37
CA GLU A 60 -16.55 5.05 1.94
C GLU A 60 -15.92 3.78 2.50
N GLN A 61 -16.65 3.09 3.38
CA GLN A 61 -16.11 1.89 4.04
C GLN A 61 -16.17 0.65 3.16
N ALA A 62 -17.11 0.59 2.21
CA ALA A 62 -17.35 -0.59 1.39
C ALA A 62 -16.18 -0.89 0.42
N ASP A 63 -15.51 0.15 -0.06
CA ASP A 63 -14.41 0.10 -1.03
C ASP A 63 -13.09 0.65 -0.45
N HIS A 64 -13.07 0.90 0.87
CA HIS A 64 -11.95 1.50 1.58
C HIS A 64 -11.43 2.81 0.94
N THR A 65 -12.33 3.66 0.44
CA THR A 65 -11.97 4.91 -0.22
C THR A 65 -12.08 6.12 0.72
N ILE A 66 -11.08 7.00 0.68
CA ILE A 66 -11.18 8.36 1.22
C ILE A 66 -11.18 9.35 0.07
N SER A 67 -12.19 10.21 0.01
CA SER A 67 -12.33 11.24 -1.03
C SER A 67 -12.17 12.64 -0.42
N MET A 68 -11.36 13.48 -1.05
CA MET A 68 -11.23 14.90 -0.74
C MET A 68 -11.81 15.71 -1.91
N ILE A 69 -12.87 16.46 -1.67
CA ILE A 69 -13.65 17.13 -2.71
C ILE A 69 -13.69 18.62 -2.43
N SER A 70 -13.33 19.45 -3.41
CA SER A 70 -13.49 20.90 -3.33
C SER A 70 -14.98 21.27 -3.30
N GLU A 71 -15.37 22.11 -2.34
CA GLU A 71 -16.73 22.65 -2.22
C GLU A 71 -17.01 23.76 -3.24
N SER A 72 -15.94 24.36 -3.80
CA SER A 72 -16.06 25.45 -4.78
C SER A 72 -16.11 24.96 -6.22
N ASP A 73 -15.63 23.75 -6.48
CA ASP A 73 -15.56 23.16 -7.82
C ASP A 73 -15.42 21.64 -7.68
N ASP A 74 -16.53 20.92 -7.89
CA ASP A 74 -16.65 19.48 -7.70
C ASP A 74 -15.80 18.66 -8.69
N ARG A 75 -15.34 19.30 -9.77
CA ARG A 75 -14.39 18.71 -10.71
C ARG A 75 -13.02 18.48 -10.06
N PHE A 76 -12.70 19.19 -8.97
CA PHE A 76 -11.49 18.97 -8.18
C PHE A 76 -11.77 18.02 -7.02
N SER A 77 -11.51 16.74 -7.28
CA SER A 77 -11.56 15.68 -6.29
C SER A 77 -10.27 14.87 -6.29
N PHE A 78 -9.93 14.32 -5.13
CA PHE A 78 -8.85 13.35 -4.94
C PHE A 78 -9.42 12.15 -4.23
N HIS A 79 -9.25 10.97 -4.79
CA HIS A 79 -9.76 9.71 -4.27
C HIS A 79 -8.58 8.80 -3.91
N PHE A 80 -8.53 8.34 -2.68
CA PHE A 80 -7.51 7.43 -2.16
C PHE A 80 -8.16 6.09 -1.87
N HIS A 81 -7.90 5.10 -2.72
CA HIS A 81 -8.38 3.73 -2.60
C HIS A 81 -7.37 2.91 -1.81
N PHE A 82 -7.71 2.51 -0.59
CA PHE A 82 -6.78 1.78 0.26
C PHE A 82 -6.89 0.28 0.04
N VAL A 83 -5.76 -0.36 -0.24
CA VAL A 83 -5.62 -1.81 -0.21
C VAL A 83 -4.78 -2.15 1.00
N PHE A 84 -5.38 -2.88 1.94
CA PHE A 84 -4.74 -3.25 3.19
C PHE A 84 -4.23 -4.69 3.11
N ILE A 85 -2.92 -4.87 3.30
CA ILE A 85 -2.30 -6.18 3.43
C ILE A 85 -2.49 -6.61 4.88
N PRO A 86 -3.11 -7.78 5.17
CA PRO A 86 -3.47 -8.16 6.55
C PRO A 86 -2.30 -8.20 7.54
N GLN A 87 -1.11 -8.53 7.04
CA GLN A 87 0.15 -8.61 7.76
C GLN A 87 1.23 -7.79 7.04
N SER A 88 2.48 -7.86 7.47
CA SER A 88 3.57 -7.18 6.77
C SER A 88 3.80 -7.79 5.38
N LEU A 89 3.89 -6.94 4.35
CA LEU A 89 4.27 -7.39 3.01
C LEU A 89 5.64 -8.06 3.02
N GLU A 90 6.61 -7.53 3.78
CA GLU A 90 7.94 -8.11 3.88
C GLU A 90 7.89 -9.53 4.45
N GLU A 91 7.12 -9.74 5.53
CA GLU A 91 6.92 -11.07 6.13
C GLU A 91 6.28 -12.05 5.14
N THR A 92 5.29 -11.58 4.38
CA THR A 92 4.59 -12.40 3.39
C THR A 92 5.52 -12.83 2.26
N ILE A 93 6.34 -11.90 1.73
CA ILE A 93 7.32 -12.20 0.69
C ILE A 93 8.40 -13.16 1.21
N VAL A 94 8.85 -12.99 2.45
CA VAL A 94 9.80 -13.92 3.08
C VAL A 94 9.19 -15.32 3.15
N ALA A 95 7.99 -15.47 3.70
CA ALA A 95 7.33 -16.77 3.83
C ALA A 95 7.17 -17.48 2.47
N LYS A 96 6.63 -16.78 1.47
CA LYS A 96 6.48 -17.32 0.10
C LYS A 96 7.82 -17.64 -0.55
N SER A 97 8.83 -16.80 -0.36
CA SER A 97 10.17 -17.07 -0.90
C SER A 97 10.76 -18.35 -0.33
N LEU A 98 10.64 -18.56 0.98
CA LEU A 98 11.14 -19.76 1.65
C LEU A 98 10.36 -21.02 1.25
N GLU A 99 9.04 -20.89 1.01
CA GLU A 99 8.20 -21.97 0.49
C GLU A 99 8.64 -22.38 -0.93
N MET A 100 8.75 -21.40 -1.83
CA MET A 100 9.01 -21.61 -3.27
C MET A 100 10.46 -22.01 -3.56
N ASN A 101 11.43 -21.49 -2.80
CA ASN A 101 12.85 -21.60 -3.12
C ASN A 101 13.66 -22.36 -2.07
N ARG A 102 13.00 -23.16 -1.23
CA ARG A 102 13.66 -23.89 -0.12
C ARG A 102 14.90 -24.68 -0.55
N SER A 103 14.86 -25.28 -1.74
CA SER A 103 15.96 -26.08 -2.32
C SER A 103 17.13 -25.23 -2.82
N CYS A 104 16.89 -23.97 -3.18
CA CYS A 104 17.91 -23.06 -3.71
C CYS A 104 18.70 -22.36 -2.59
N ILE A 105 18.15 -22.31 -1.37
CA ILE A 105 18.80 -21.65 -0.23
C ILE A 105 19.89 -22.58 0.34
N ARG A 106 21.15 -22.24 0.06
CA ARG A 106 22.34 -22.97 0.56
C ARG A 106 22.33 -23.05 2.09
N GLY A 107 22.33 -24.27 2.63
CA GLY A 107 22.28 -24.51 4.09
C GLY A 107 20.87 -24.55 4.68
N GLY A 108 19.84 -24.44 3.85
CA GLY A 108 18.44 -24.37 4.28
C GLY A 108 18.08 -23.02 4.91
N THR A 109 16.93 -22.97 5.58
CA THR A 109 16.40 -21.72 6.14
C THR A 109 17.12 -21.23 7.40
N ALA A 110 18.04 -22.03 7.96
CA ALA A 110 18.77 -21.70 9.19
C ALA A 110 19.74 -20.50 9.04
N GLY A 111 20.12 -20.15 7.81
CA GLY A 111 20.97 -18.99 7.51
C GLY A 111 20.21 -17.68 7.27
N VAL A 112 18.88 -17.71 7.27
CA VAL A 112 18.04 -16.54 6.97
C VAL A 112 17.69 -15.83 8.27
N SER A 113 17.81 -14.50 8.29
CA SER A 113 17.42 -13.70 9.45
C SER A 113 15.96 -13.90 9.84
N THR A 114 15.65 -13.76 11.14
CA THR A 114 14.26 -13.68 11.62
C THR A 114 13.64 -12.30 11.45
N ASP A 115 14.47 -11.27 11.21
CA ASP A 115 14.02 -9.92 10.89
C ASP A 115 13.60 -9.88 9.40
N PRO A 116 12.33 -9.56 9.06
CA PRO A 116 11.82 -9.67 7.69
C PRO A 116 12.63 -8.86 6.67
N HIS A 117 13.02 -7.65 7.06
CA HIS A 117 13.80 -6.75 6.21
C HIS A 117 15.19 -7.32 5.86
N LYS A 118 15.88 -7.88 6.86
CA LYS A 118 17.16 -8.56 6.65
C LYS A 118 16.97 -9.88 5.90
N ALA A 119 15.91 -10.63 6.22
CA ALA A 119 15.59 -11.90 5.59
C ALA A 119 15.42 -11.75 4.07
N LEU A 120 14.74 -10.70 3.61
CA LEU A 120 14.62 -10.41 2.16
C LEU A 120 15.98 -10.25 1.48
N ASN A 121 16.93 -9.56 2.13
CA ASN A 121 18.28 -9.39 1.60
C ASN A 121 19.08 -10.70 1.60
N ASP A 122 18.92 -11.53 2.64
CA ASP A 122 19.60 -12.82 2.72
C ASP A 122 19.06 -13.78 1.65
N ILE A 123 17.74 -13.84 1.47
CA ILE A 123 17.07 -14.64 0.45
C ILE A 123 17.48 -14.17 -0.95
N ALA A 124 17.47 -12.87 -1.23
CA ALA A 124 17.91 -12.33 -2.53
C ALA A 124 19.34 -12.80 -2.87
N ARG A 125 20.26 -12.73 -1.90
CA ARG A 125 21.64 -13.24 -2.05
C ARG A 125 21.69 -14.75 -2.31
N HIS A 126 20.83 -15.54 -1.68
CA HIS A 126 20.76 -16.98 -1.93
C HIS A 126 20.21 -17.33 -3.33
N LEU A 127 19.42 -16.45 -3.92
CA LEU A 127 18.83 -16.62 -5.26
C LEU A 127 19.63 -15.93 -6.36
N ASP A 128 20.85 -15.47 -6.06
CA ASP A 128 21.71 -14.71 -6.98
C ASP A 128 20.99 -13.47 -7.58
N LEU A 129 20.14 -12.82 -6.77
CA LEU A 129 19.49 -11.55 -7.11
C LEU A 129 20.31 -10.38 -6.57
N ASP A 130 20.25 -9.24 -7.27
CA ASP A 130 21.04 -8.04 -6.94
C ASP A 130 20.72 -7.49 -5.54
N ASP A 131 19.44 -7.44 -5.18
CA ASP A 131 18.95 -6.90 -3.92
C ASP A 131 17.53 -7.41 -3.57
N LYS A 132 17.04 -6.99 -2.40
CA LYS A 132 15.66 -7.26 -1.96
C LYS A 132 14.60 -6.70 -2.91
N GLU A 133 14.87 -5.59 -3.63
CA GLU A 133 13.90 -4.99 -4.55
C GLU A 133 13.73 -5.86 -5.79
N ALA A 134 14.80 -6.53 -6.24
CA ALA A 134 14.75 -7.55 -7.28
C ALA A 134 13.92 -8.76 -6.83
N LEU A 135 14.04 -9.18 -5.57
CA LEU A 135 13.19 -10.23 -5.00
C LEU A 135 11.70 -9.82 -4.96
N ILE A 136 11.41 -8.58 -4.53
CA ILE A 136 10.04 -8.05 -4.53
C ILE A 136 9.49 -8.02 -5.97
N ARG A 137 10.23 -7.48 -6.94
CA ARG A 137 9.84 -7.47 -8.36
C ARG A 137 9.62 -8.88 -8.90
N HIS A 138 10.47 -9.82 -8.50
CA HIS A 138 10.32 -11.22 -8.89
C HIS A 138 9.02 -11.83 -8.34
N SER A 139 8.70 -11.58 -7.06
CA SER A 139 7.46 -12.08 -6.45
C SER A 139 6.19 -11.60 -7.19
N VAL A 140 6.19 -10.36 -7.67
CA VAL A 140 5.10 -9.79 -8.47
C VAL A 140 5.05 -10.43 -9.87
N LYS A 141 6.21 -10.56 -10.53
CA LYS A 141 6.30 -11.14 -11.88
C LYS A 141 5.79 -12.59 -11.91
N GLU A 142 6.14 -13.35 -10.89
CA GLU A 142 5.75 -14.76 -10.72
C GLU A 142 4.38 -14.92 -10.04
N GLN A 143 3.66 -13.81 -9.79
CA GLN A 143 2.30 -13.79 -9.26
C GLN A 143 2.13 -14.59 -7.95
N TRP A 144 3.10 -14.51 -7.03
CA TRP A 144 3.08 -15.32 -5.79
C TRP A 144 1.87 -15.09 -4.88
N PHE A 145 1.14 -14.01 -5.10
CA PHE A 145 0.00 -13.58 -4.30
C PHE A 145 -1.32 -13.68 -5.07
N SER A 146 -1.36 -14.41 -6.20
CA SER A 146 -2.58 -14.54 -7.03
C SER A 146 -3.82 -15.00 -6.26
N ASP A 147 -3.61 -15.79 -5.21
CA ASP A 147 -4.67 -16.41 -4.41
C ASP A 147 -5.02 -15.59 -3.16
N GLU A 148 -4.36 -14.44 -2.96
CA GLU A 148 -4.59 -13.55 -1.83
C GLU A 148 -5.67 -12.51 -2.17
N ASP A 149 -6.64 -12.35 -1.28
CA ASP A 149 -7.77 -11.41 -1.47
C ASP A 149 -7.27 -9.98 -1.73
N TRP A 150 -6.29 -9.51 -0.95
CA TRP A 150 -5.73 -8.15 -1.09
C TRP A 150 -5.07 -7.91 -2.45
N TYR A 151 -4.50 -8.95 -3.07
CA TYR A 151 -3.85 -8.85 -4.37
C TYR A 151 -4.91 -8.80 -5.48
N THR A 152 -5.99 -9.57 -5.33
CA THR A 152 -7.15 -9.50 -6.23
C THR A 152 -7.81 -8.13 -6.17
N ASP A 153 -8.00 -7.58 -4.97
CA ASP A 153 -8.55 -6.23 -4.77
C ASP A 153 -7.64 -5.15 -5.39
N LEU A 154 -6.33 -5.29 -5.28
CA LEU A 154 -5.36 -4.41 -5.92
C LEU A 154 -5.49 -4.42 -7.44
N LEU A 155 -5.53 -5.61 -8.05
CA LEU A 155 -5.67 -5.74 -9.51
C LEU A 155 -7.01 -5.20 -10.01
N SER A 156 -8.10 -5.48 -9.28
CA SER A 156 -9.43 -4.93 -9.56
C SER A 156 -9.43 -3.40 -9.51
N SER A 157 -8.82 -2.82 -8.47
CA SER A 157 -8.68 -1.36 -8.33
C SER A 157 -7.88 -0.76 -9.48
N ILE A 158 -6.76 -1.37 -9.87
CA ILE A 158 -5.96 -0.92 -11.02
C ILE A 158 -6.77 -0.98 -12.32
N GLN A 159 -7.55 -2.04 -12.53
CA GLN A 159 -8.36 -2.19 -13.73
C GLN A 159 -9.48 -1.16 -13.81
N GLN A 160 -10.17 -0.90 -12.68
CA GLN A 160 -11.22 0.10 -12.60
C GLN A 160 -10.72 1.51 -12.92
N LEU A 161 -9.50 1.86 -12.50
CA LEU A 161 -8.91 3.18 -12.79
C LEU A 161 -8.41 3.36 -14.23
N ASN A 162 -8.16 2.27 -14.95
CA ASN A 162 -7.70 2.28 -16.34
C ASN A 162 -8.85 2.11 -17.36
N SER A 163 -10.08 1.88 -16.88
CA SER A 163 -11.29 1.73 -17.71
C SER A 163 -11.96 3.08 -17.95
#